data_AF-A0A3P7M6C7-F1
#
_entry.id   AF-A0A3P7M6C7-F1
#
_cell.length_a   1.000
_cell.length_b   1.000
_cell.length_c   1.000
_cell.angle_alpha   90.00
_cell.angle_beta   90.00
_cell.angle_gamma   90.00
#
_symmetry.space_group_name_H-M   'P 1'
#
loop_
_entity.id
_entity.type
_entity.pdbx_description
1 polymer ?
#
loop_
_entity_poly.entity_id
_entity_poly.type
_entity_poly.pdbx_seq_one_letter_code
_entity_poly.pdbx_strand_id
1 'polypeptide(L)'
;MTLTGRPITAEEALHWGLVTRVVEDGKALDAATELAKEILRHPYECMLADRRSMLYSVDANTKEAFEFELNSLSVLPAAIKGKETSSV
;
A
#
# COMPACT_ATOMS: atom_id res chain seq x y z
N MET A 1 6.99 6.32 22.55
CA MET A 1 6.75 7.20 21.38
C MET A 1 6.18 8.56 21.74
N THR A 2 4.89 8.75 22.07
CA THR A 2 4.38 10.12 22.27
C THR A 2 4.46 10.61 23.73
N LEU A 3 4.02 9.80 24.69
CA LEU A 3 3.99 10.21 26.11
C LEU A 3 5.28 9.84 26.88
N THR A 4 5.97 8.78 26.46
CA THR A 4 7.11 8.21 27.20
C THR A 4 8.47 8.46 26.56
N GLY A 5 8.51 8.89 25.30
CA GLY A 5 9.77 9.03 24.53
C GLY A 5 10.59 7.74 24.33
N ARG A 6 10.15 6.59 24.84
CA ARG A 6 10.89 5.31 24.74
C ARG A 6 11.15 4.95 23.26
N PRO A 7 12.39 4.58 22.89
CA PRO A 7 12.70 4.05 21.56
C PRO A 7 12.01 2.69 21.34
N ILE A 8 11.71 2.40 20.07
CA ILE A 8 11.13 1.14 19.62
C ILE A 8 12.17 0.43 18.74
N THR A 9 12.42 -0.85 19.00
CA THR A 9 13.32 -1.65 18.15
C THR A 9 12.65 -2.06 16.84
N ALA A 10 13.42 -2.51 15.85
CA ALA A 10 12.85 -2.97 14.58
C ALA A 10 11.91 -4.18 14.76
N GLU A 11 12.26 -5.09 15.66
CA GLU A 11 11.46 -6.28 16.00
C GLU A 11 10.15 -5.90 16.69
N GLU A 12 10.19 -4.95 17.64
CA GLU A 12 8.98 -4.42 18.27
C GLU A 12 8.07 -3.74 17.23
N ALA A 13 8.64 -2.91 16.35
CA ALA A 13 7.90 -2.22 15.30
C ALA A 13 7.21 -3.20 14.34
N LEU A 14 7.88 -4.30 13.98
CA LEU A 14 7.29 -5.36 13.16
C LEU A 14 6.16 -6.07 13.90
N HIS A 15 6.39 -6.44 15.16
CA HIS A 15 5.39 -7.13 15.98
C HIS A 15 4.12 -6.28 16.19
N TRP A 16 4.26 -4.97 16.32
CA TRP A 16 3.13 -4.04 16.47
C TRP A 16 2.45 -3.68 15.14
N GLY A 17 3.03 -4.07 14.00
CA GLY A 17 2.54 -3.70 12.67
C GLY A 17 2.84 -2.26 12.24
N LEU A 18 3.79 -1.58 12.91
CA LEU A 18 4.27 -0.25 12.49
C LEU A 18 5.09 -0.32 11.20
N VAL A 19 5.78 -1.46 11.00
CA VAL A 19 6.48 -1.79 9.75
C VAL A 19 6.07 -3.19 9.31
N THR A 20 6.18 -3.47 8.02
CA THR A 20 5.80 -4.76 7.43
C THR A 20 7.00 -5.66 7.14
N ARG A 21 8.23 -5.17 7.32
CA ARG A 21 9.47 -5.89 7.04
C ARG A 21 10.63 -5.31 7.86
N VAL A 22 11.52 -6.18 8.33
CA VAL A 22 12.82 -5.84 8.94
C VAL A 22 13.91 -6.48 8.09
N VAL A 23 15.02 -5.76 7.88
CA VAL A 23 16.14 -6.20 7.04
C VAL A 23 17.47 -5.89 7.73
N GLU A 24 18.55 -6.51 7.27
CA GLU A 24 19.90 -6.23 7.76
C GLU A 24 20.32 -4.78 7.51
N ASP A 25 21.29 -4.32 8.31
CA ASP A 25 21.85 -2.99 8.20
C ASP A 25 22.40 -2.72 6.79
N GLY A 26 22.08 -1.54 6.25
CA GLY A 26 22.46 -1.16 4.88
C GLY A 26 21.58 -1.73 3.76
N LYS A 27 20.62 -2.64 4.06
CA LYS A 27 19.72 -3.24 3.04
C LYS A 27 18.36 -2.58 2.90
N ALA A 28 18.08 -1.53 3.67
CA ALA A 28 16.79 -0.84 3.66
C ALA A 28 16.41 -0.30 2.25
N LEU A 29 17.35 0.34 1.54
CA LEU A 29 17.08 0.90 0.21
C LEU A 29 16.85 -0.18 -0.84
N ASP A 30 17.65 -1.24 -0.83
CA ASP A 30 17.50 -2.39 -1.73
C ASP A 30 16.10 -3.00 -1.55
N ALA A 31 15.72 -3.29 -0.31
CA ALA A 31 14.42 -3.88 0.00
C ALA A 31 13.24 -2.96 -0.36
N ALA A 32 13.35 -1.66 -0.12
CA ALA A 32 12.34 -0.68 -0.52
C ALA A 32 12.22 -0.57 -2.06
N THR A 33 13.33 -0.65 -2.77
CA THR A 33 13.36 -0.62 -4.24
C THR A 33 12.72 -1.87 -4.84
N GLU A 34 13.00 -3.05 -4.28
CA GLU A 34 12.33 -4.29 -4.71
C GLU A 34 10.82 -4.24 -4.45
N LEU A 35 10.39 -3.72 -3.29
CA LEU A 35 8.97 -3.50 -3.03
C LEU A 35 8.34 -2.53 -4.03
N ALA A 36 9.03 -1.44 -4.39
CA ALA A 36 8.55 -0.51 -5.40
C ALA A 36 8.40 -1.19 -6.77
N LYS A 37 9.34 -2.06 -7.17
CA LYS A 37 9.24 -2.85 -8.41
C LYS A 37 8.06 -3.81 -8.38
N GLU A 38 7.78 -4.44 -7.24
CA GLU A 38 6.60 -5.31 -7.07
C GLU A 38 5.31 -4.50 -7.26
N ILE A 39 5.22 -3.33 -6.62
CA ILE A 39 4.07 -2.42 -6.74
C ILE A 39 3.86 -1.99 -8.20
N LEU A 40 4.94 -1.67 -8.93
CA LEU A 40 4.89 -1.21 -10.32
C LEU A 40 4.43 -2.29 -11.33
N ARG A 41 4.26 -3.55 -10.92
CA ARG A 41 3.70 -4.61 -11.78
C ARG A 41 2.20 -4.45 -12.01
N HIS A 42 1.54 -3.58 -11.24
CA HIS A 42 0.11 -3.34 -11.35
C HIS A 42 -0.20 -2.17 -12.31
N PRO A 43 -1.37 -2.16 -12.97
CA PRO A 43 -1.77 -1.03 -13.80
C PRO A 43 -1.81 0.27 -12.99
N TYR A 44 -1.12 1.28 -13.51
CA TYR A 44 -0.93 2.56 -12.83
C TYR A 44 -2.25 3.22 -12.41
N GLU A 45 -3.27 3.20 -13.27
CA GLU A 45 -4.59 3.76 -12.97
C GLU A 45 -5.27 3.06 -11.80
N CYS A 46 -5.15 1.73 -11.70
CA CYS A 46 -5.68 0.96 -10.57
C CYS A 46 -4.97 1.36 -9.28
N MET A 47 -3.63 1.40 -9.28
CA MET A 47 -2.86 1.82 -8.11
C MET A 47 -3.23 3.23 -7.63
N LEU A 48 -3.44 4.16 -8.56
CA LEU A 48 -3.85 5.52 -8.22
C LEU A 48 -5.25 5.57 -7.61
N ALA A 49 -6.19 4.77 -8.14
CA ALA A 49 -7.54 4.68 -7.61
C ALA A 49 -7.55 4.06 -6.21
N ASP A 50 -6.85 2.94 -6.03
CA ASP A 50 -6.71 2.26 -4.73
C ASP A 50 -6.12 3.20 -3.68
N ARG A 51 -5.04 3.93 -4.03
CA ARG A 51 -4.41 4.91 -3.12
C ARG A 51 -5.38 6.03 -2.73
N ARG A 52 -6.17 6.56 -3.68
CA ARG A 52 -7.17 7.60 -3.38
C ARG A 52 -8.26 7.07 -2.45
N SER A 53 -8.74 5.85 -2.70
CA SER A 53 -9.75 5.19 -1.87
C SER A 53 -9.26 5.00 -0.43
N MET A 54 -8.05 4.46 -0.26
CA MET A 54 -7.44 4.26 1.06
C MET A 54 -7.31 5.57 1.84
N LEU A 55 -6.79 6.64 1.20
CA LEU A 55 -6.64 7.93 1.87
C LEU A 55 -7.97 8.57 2.24
N TYR A 56 -8.98 8.47 1.37
CA TYR A 56 -10.32 8.98 1.66
C TYR A 56 -10.95 8.25 2.85
N SER A 57 -10.76 6.92 2.93
CA SER A 57 -11.36 6.09 3.98
C SER A 57 -10.87 6.38 5.40
N VAL A 58 -9.72 7.06 5.57
CA VAL A 58 -9.16 7.39 6.89
C VAL A 58 -10.11 8.29 7.70
N ASP A 59 -10.77 9.24 7.04
CA ASP A 59 -11.65 10.23 7.68
C ASP A 59 -13.13 10.01 7.36
N ALA A 60 -13.46 9.04 6.51
CA ALA A 60 -14.82 8.75 6.06
C ALA A 60 -15.49 7.67 6.92
N ASN A 61 -16.82 7.73 7.02
CA ASN A 61 -17.56 6.60 7.56
C ASN A 61 -17.63 5.45 6.53
N THR A 62 -18.00 4.25 6.99
CA THR A 62 -18.04 3.04 6.16
C THR A 62 -18.88 3.21 4.88
N LYS A 63 -20.03 3.89 4.96
CA LYS A 63 -20.90 4.09 3.80
C LYS A 63 -20.24 5.00 2.77
N GLU A 64 -19.70 6.13 3.21
CA GLU A 64 -18.98 7.08 2.36
C GLU A 64 -17.75 6.44 1.71
N ALA A 65 -16.98 5.66 2.47
CA ALA A 65 -15.80 4.96 1.97
C ALA A 65 -16.15 3.98 0.84
N PHE A 66 -17.19 3.17 0.99
CA PHE A 66 -17.64 2.24 -0.05
C PHE A 66 -18.24 2.96 -1.26
N GLU A 67 -19.00 4.03 -1.07
CA GLU A 67 -19.51 4.84 -2.19
C GLU A 67 -18.36 5.46 -2.99
N PHE A 68 -17.32 5.94 -2.31
CA PHE A 68 -16.11 6.46 -2.96
C PHE A 68 -15.35 5.38 -3.71
N GLU A 69 -15.15 4.21 -3.11
CA GLU A 69 -14.50 3.05 -3.75
C GLU A 69 -15.24 2.65 -5.03
N LEU A 70 -16.57 2.60 -5.00
CA LEU A 70 -17.41 2.23 -6.15
C LEU A 70 -17.25 3.20 -7.35
N ASN A 71 -16.95 4.47 -7.11
CA ASN A 71 -16.68 5.42 -8.20
C ASN A 71 -15.39 5.08 -8.97
N SER A 72 -14.52 4.26 -8.40
CA SER A 72 -13.27 3.82 -9.03
C SER A 72 -13.46 2.71 -10.06
N LEU A 73 -14.68 2.19 -10.28
CA LEU A 73 -14.98 1.15 -11.28
C LEU A 73 -14.55 1.53 -12.72
N SER A 74 -14.35 2.82 -12.99
CA SER A 74 -13.79 3.31 -14.27
C SER A 74 -12.42 2.72 -14.61
N VAL A 75 -11.65 2.23 -13.62
CA VAL A 75 -10.33 1.60 -13.82
C VAL A 75 -10.40 0.10 -14.16
N LEU A 76 -11.59 -0.52 -14.11
CA LEU A 76 -11.75 -1.95 -14.39
C LEU A 76 -11.21 -2.41 -15.76
N PRO A 77 -11.38 -1.66 -16.87
CA PRO A 77 -10.79 -2.07 -18.15
C PRO A 77 -9.25 -2.16 -18.09
N ALA A 78 -8.60 -1.26 -17.35
CA ALA A 78 -7.15 -1.29 -17.14
C ALA A 78 -6.74 -2.50 -16.27
N ALA A 79 -7.54 -2.84 -15.25
CA ALA A 79 -7.32 -4.01 -14.40
C ALA A 79 -7.38 -5.32 -15.20
N ILE A 80 -8.39 -5.47 -16.07
CA ILE A 80 -8.56 -6.66 -16.92
C ILE A 80 -7.35 -6.83 -17.84
N LYS A 81 -6.96 -5.77 -18.55
CA LYS A 81 -5.80 -5.78 -19.46
C LYS A 81 -4.48 -6.08 -18.72
N GLY A 82 -4.31 -5.54 -17.51
CA GLY A 82 -3.14 -5.80 -16.68
C GLY A 82 -2.96 -7.28 -16.32
N LYS A 83 -4.06 -7.98 -16.03
CA LYS A 83 -4.06 -9.42 -15.72
C LYS A 83 -3.62 -10.28 -16.90
N GLU A 84 -4.04 -9.92 -18.12
CA GLU A 84 -3.68 -10.62 -19.34
C GLU A 84 -2.19 -10.47 -19.69
N THR A 85 -1.58 -9.34 -19.33
CA THR A 85 -0.19 -9.02 -19.69
C THR A 85 0.84 -9.59 -18.70
N SER A 86 0.47 -9.80 -17.43
CA SER A 86 1.34 -10.40 -16.39
C SER A 86 1.37 -11.93 -16.39
N SER A 87 0.76 -12.59 -17.38
CA SER A 87 0.72 -14.06 -17.50
C SER A 87 1.84 -14.65 -18.40
N VAL A 88 2.87 -13.86 -18.72
CA VAL A 88 4.06 -14.27 -19.50
C VAL A 88 5.31 -14.11 -18.66
#